data_AF-A0A972BRQ9-F1
#
_entry.id   AF-A0A972BRQ9-F1
#
_cell.length_a   1.000
_cell.length_b   1.000
_cell.length_c   1.000
_cell.angle_alpha   90.00
_cell.angle_beta   90.00
_cell.angle_gamma   90.00
#
_symmetry.space_group_name_H-M   'P 1'
#
loop_
_entity.id
_entity.type
_entity.pdbx_description
1 polymer ?
#
loop_
_entity_poly.entity_id
_entity_poly.type
_entity_poly.pdbx_seq_one_letter_code
_entity_poly.pdbx_strand_id
1 'polypeptide(L)'
;MKQVVHSILFLCLTIAALILGAEWTQRHAVTETSSTVDEAAIKRDLLCLMMAYPEHIIGVERQSEDKVFVVMKSGNKILYDDHKMKTFEAKMQNPDLQDMLEQIYPLDDISHLMDEDFDPGRIRVYALLKEVYGESKEAVQSNLVNVKIGYKNYMFNKNNNAAKALQNVMDQLVPLAQKRSDIYSCLFPINGTFNYRYIAGTRQLSAHAFGISIDLANDKRDYWKWASREEGEKRLSVYPREIVQIFEQNNFIWGGKWGHFDIMHFEYRPEIIIKSKYFSREPLPGRPWHDGVPKDDVVANCIWLIESAWQN
;
A
#
# COMPACT_ATOMS: atom_id res chain seq x y z
N MET A 1 47.02 -42.02 -36.07
CA MET A 1 46.13 -40.90 -36.45
C MET A 1 44.66 -41.15 -36.11
N LYS A 2 44.02 -42.26 -36.50
CA LYS A 2 42.58 -42.49 -36.22
C LYS A 2 42.20 -42.48 -34.72
N GLN A 3 43.00 -43.09 -33.84
CA GLN A 3 42.68 -43.12 -32.39
C GLN A 3 42.73 -41.73 -31.73
N VAL A 4 43.72 -40.89 -32.06
CA VAL A 4 43.87 -39.54 -31.49
C VAL A 4 42.69 -38.64 -31.89
N VAL A 5 42.20 -38.76 -33.12
CA VAL A 5 41.02 -38.02 -33.60
C VAL A 5 39.75 -38.43 -32.85
N HIS A 6 39.56 -39.73 -32.56
CA HIS A 6 38.41 -40.20 -31.78
C HIS A 6 38.46 -39.72 -30.33
N SER A 7 39.63 -39.72 -29.70
CA SER A 7 39.80 -39.20 -28.33
C SER A 7 39.53 -37.70 -28.23
N ILE A 8 39.96 -36.91 -29.22
CA ILE A 8 39.67 -35.47 -29.27
C ILE A 8 38.17 -35.22 -29.50
N LEU A 9 37.53 -35.96 -30.41
CA LEU A 9 36.09 -35.82 -30.65
C LEU A 9 35.25 -36.17 -29.41
N PHE A 10 35.65 -37.24 -28.70
CA PHE A 10 34.98 -37.67 -27.47
C PHE A 10 35.16 -36.63 -26.35
N LEU A 11 36.36 -36.07 -26.20
CA LEU A 11 36.64 -35.00 -25.25
C LEU A 11 35.80 -33.75 -25.55
N CYS A 12 35.72 -33.32 -26.82
CA CYS A 12 34.88 -32.20 -27.23
C CYS A 12 33.38 -32.43 -26.95
N LEU A 13 32.87 -33.64 -27.17
CA LEU A 13 31.48 -34.01 -26.86
C LEU A 13 31.21 -33.98 -25.35
N THR A 14 32.15 -34.45 -24.53
CA THR A 14 32.00 -34.40 -23.05
C THR A 14 32.04 -32.97 -22.52
N ILE A 15 32.89 -32.10 -23.06
CA ILE A 15 32.95 -30.69 -22.69
C ILE A 15 31.67 -29.97 -23.11
N ALA A 16 31.17 -30.22 -24.32
CA ALA A 16 29.90 -29.65 -24.79
C ALA A 16 28.71 -30.09 -23.92
N ALA A 17 28.65 -31.36 -23.52
CA ALA A 17 27.62 -31.87 -22.62
C ALA A 17 27.71 -31.25 -21.21
N LEU A 18 28.92 -31.02 -20.69
CA LEU A 18 29.13 -30.34 -19.40
C LEU A 18 28.72 -28.86 -19.44
N ILE A 19 29.03 -28.14 -20.52
CA ILE A 19 28.64 -26.73 -20.70
C ILE A 19 27.12 -26.60 -20.83
N LEU A 20 26.48 -27.44 -21.66
CA LEU A 20 25.02 -27.46 -21.82
C LEU A 20 24.31 -27.84 -20.50
N GLY A 21 24.88 -28.79 -19.75
CA GLY A 21 24.39 -29.16 -18.43
C GLY A 21 24.46 -28.00 -17.44
N ALA A 22 25.59 -27.30 -17.38
CA ALA A 22 25.80 -26.14 -16.51
C ALA A 22 24.85 -24.98 -16.84
N GLU A 23 24.69 -24.63 -18.13
CA GLU A 23 23.76 -23.59 -18.58
C GLU A 23 22.29 -23.96 -18.28
N TRP A 24 21.92 -25.23 -18.43
CA TRP A 24 20.56 -25.69 -18.12
C TRP A 24 20.26 -25.59 -16.63
N THR A 25 21.18 -26.03 -15.76
CA THR A 25 21.03 -25.88 -14.30
C THR A 25 21.00 -24.42 -13.87
N GLN A 26 21.82 -23.55 -14.48
CA GLN A 26 21.85 -22.14 -14.13
C GLN A 26 20.54 -21.44 -14.54
N ARG A 27 19.99 -21.75 -15.73
CA ARG A 27 18.68 -21.22 -16.15
C ARG A 27 17.54 -21.70 -15.25
N HIS A 28 17.50 -22.99 -14.90
CA HIS A 28 16.47 -23.52 -13.99
C HIS A 28 16.56 -22.89 -12.60
N ALA A 29 17.78 -22.74 -12.06
CA ALA A 29 17.98 -22.08 -10.77
C ALA A 29 17.53 -20.60 -10.80
N VAL A 30 17.81 -19.86 -11.88
CA VAL A 30 17.34 -18.47 -12.04
C VAL A 30 15.82 -18.40 -12.16
N THR A 31 15.19 -19.31 -12.93
CA THR A 31 13.74 -19.35 -13.08
C THR A 31 13.03 -19.73 -11.78
N GLU A 32 13.51 -20.74 -11.04
CA GLU A 32 12.98 -21.13 -9.72
C GLU A 32 13.18 -20.02 -8.68
N THR A 33 14.33 -19.33 -8.70
CA THR A 33 14.56 -18.21 -7.77
C THR A 33 13.67 -17.02 -8.09
N SER A 34 13.44 -16.72 -9.37
CA SER A 34 12.51 -15.65 -9.79
C SER A 34 11.08 -15.97 -9.40
N SER A 35 10.58 -17.18 -9.73
CA SER A 35 9.20 -17.56 -9.44
C SER A 35 8.90 -17.62 -7.94
N THR A 36 9.87 -18.03 -7.12
CA THR A 36 9.71 -18.06 -5.66
C THR A 36 9.73 -16.66 -5.04
N VAL A 37 10.52 -15.73 -5.57
CA VAL A 37 10.50 -14.32 -5.16
C VAL A 37 9.18 -13.65 -5.53
N ASP A 38 8.68 -13.92 -6.74
CA ASP A 38 7.39 -13.40 -7.21
C ASP A 38 6.23 -13.95 -6.35
N GLU A 39 6.22 -15.25 -6.05
CA GLU A 39 5.22 -15.86 -5.16
C GLU A 39 5.23 -15.25 -3.75
N ALA A 40 6.42 -15.06 -3.17
CA ALA A 40 6.55 -14.49 -1.85
C ALA A 40 6.01 -13.06 -1.79
N ALA A 41 6.23 -12.25 -2.84
CA ALA A 41 5.67 -10.90 -2.94
C ALA A 41 4.13 -10.92 -2.96
N ILE A 42 3.52 -11.81 -3.75
CA ILE A 42 2.07 -11.97 -3.81
C ILE A 42 1.51 -12.33 -2.42
N LYS A 43 2.08 -13.35 -1.77
CA LYS A 43 1.62 -13.80 -0.44
C LYS A 43 1.72 -12.69 0.61
N ARG A 44 2.78 -11.87 0.58
CA ARG A 44 2.94 -10.72 1.47
C ARG A 44 1.86 -9.66 1.27
N ASP A 45 1.55 -9.33 0.03
CA ASP A 45 0.54 -8.33 -0.29
C ASP A 45 -0.85 -8.78 0.15
N LEU A 46 -1.19 -10.04 -0.11
CA LEU A 46 -2.42 -10.66 0.38
C LEU A 46 -2.49 -10.65 1.92
N LEU A 47 -1.38 -10.98 2.60
CA LEU A 47 -1.32 -10.94 4.05
C LEU A 47 -1.55 -9.52 4.58
N CYS A 48 -0.96 -8.49 3.95
CA CYS A 48 -1.18 -7.09 4.32
C CYS A 48 -2.66 -6.70 4.23
N LEU A 49 -3.33 -7.11 3.16
CA LEU A 49 -4.77 -6.86 2.98
C LEU A 49 -5.59 -7.55 4.07
N MET A 50 -5.33 -8.84 4.33
CA MET A 50 -6.05 -9.61 5.36
C MET A 50 -5.85 -9.05 6.76
N MET A 51 -4.63 -8.62 7.10
CA MET A 51 -4.32 -7.98 8.38
C MET A 51 -4.98 -6.60 8.51
N ALA A 52 -5.10 -5.85 7.41
CA ALA A 52 -5.74 -4.54 7.39
C ALA A 52 -7.27 -4.62 7.54
N TYR A 53 -7.87 -5.67 6.98
CA TYR A 53 -9.32 -5.82 6.83
C TYR A 53 -9.85 -7.19 7.32
N PRO A 54 -9.55 -7.62 8.56
CA PRO A 54 -9.82 -8.97 9.04
C PRO A 54 -11.32 -9.29 9.17
N GLU A 55 -12.18 -8.28 9.28
CA GLU A 55 -13.63 -8.46 9.35
C GLU A 55 -14.30 -8.55 7.96
N HIS A 56 -13.57 -8.22 6.89
CA HIS A 56 -14.07 -8.11 5.53
C HIS A 56 -13.44 -9.11 4.56
N ILE A 57 -12.17 -9.48 4.76
CA ILE A 57 -11.48 -10.47 3.93
C ILE A 57 -11.45 -11.79 4.67
N ILE A 58 -12.02 -12.82 4.05
CA ILE A 58 -12.19 -14.15 4.67
C ILE A 58 -11.24 -15.21 4.10
N GLY A 59 -10.52 -14.91 3.02
CA GLY A 59 -9.57 -15.85 2.44
C GLY A 59 -9.00 -15.39 1.11
N VAL A 60 -8.28 -16.33 0.50
CA VAL A 60 -7.64 -16.19 -0.81
C VAL A 60 -8.05 -17.39 -1.66
N GLU A 61 -8.28 -17.16 -2.95
CA GLU A 61 -8.51 -18.21 -3.93
C GLU A 61 -7.49 -18.09 -5.06
N ARG A 62 -6.74 -19.16 -5.30
CA ARG A 62 -5.86 -19.30 -6.46
C ARG A 62 -6.52 -20.26 -7.44
N GLN A 63 -6.90 -19.77 -8.61
CA GLN A 63 -7.51 -20.59 -9.67
C GLN A 63 -6.45 -21.19 -10.62
N SER A 64 -5.33 -20.49 -10.77
CA SER A 64 -4.15 -20.91 -11.54
C SER A 64 -2.94 -20.10 -11.06
N GLU A 65 -1.75 -20.37 -11.60
CA GLU A 65 -0.54 -19.62 -11.27
C GLU A 65 -0.74 -18.10 -11.41
N ASP A 66 -1.37 -17.67 -12.50
CA ASP A 66 -1.58 -16.25 -12.81
C ASP A 66 -2.88 -15.64 -12.25
N LYS A 67 -3.73 -16.42 -11.57
CA LYS A 67 -5.09 -16.00 -11.27
C LYS A 67 -5.43 -16.18 -9.80
N VAL A 68 -5.10 -15.15 -9.02
CA VAL A 68 -5.24 -15.09 -7.57
C VAL A 68 -6.27 -14.03 -7.19
N PHE A 69 -7.12 -14.34 -6.22
CA PHE A 69 -8.18 -13.46 -5.74
C PHE A 69 -8.15 -13.33 -4.22
N VAL A 70 -8.44 -12.13 -3.73
CA VAL A 70 -8.93 -11.93 -2.37
C VAL A 70 -10.42 -12.26 -2.33
N VAL A 71 -10.84 -13.05 -1.35
CA VAL A 71 -12.25 -13.43 -1.13
C VAL A 71 -12.84 -12.59 -0.01
N MET A 72 -13.84 -11.79 -0.35
CA MET A 72 -14.55 -10.91 0.58
C MET A 72 -15.65 -11.68 1.32
N LYS A 73 -16.01 -11.21 2.51
CA LYS A 73 -17.11 -11.76 3.33
C LYS A 73 -18.47 -11.72 2.63
N SER A 74 -18.66 -10.77 1.71
CA SER A 74 -19.83 -10.69 0.83
C SER A 74 -19.92 -11.83 -0.18
N GLY A 75 -18.85 -12.60 -0.38
CA GLY A 75 -18.70 -13.59 -1.44
C GLY A 75 -18.07 -13.02 -2.72
N ASN A 76 -17.90 -11.69 -2.82
CA ASN A 76 -17.21 -11.06 -3.94
C ASN A 76 -15.74 -11.44 -3.94
N LYS A 77 -15.16 -11.53 -5.15
CA LYS A 77 -13.74 -11.81 -5.37
C LYS A 77 -13.09 -10.63 -6.06
N ILE A 78 -11.94 -10.20 -5.54
CA ILE A 78 -11.17 -9.09 -6.12
C ILE A 78 -9.87 -9.67 -6.66
N LEU A 79 -9.62 -9.46 -7.96
CA LEU A 79 -8.41 -9.93 -8.63
C LEU A 79 -7.18 -9.27 -8.02
N TYR A 80 -6.16 -10.08 -7.74
CA TYR A 80 -4.89 -9.58 -7.24
C TYR A 80 -4.11 -8.84 -8.34
N ASP A 81 -3.83 -9.51 -9.47
CA ASP A 81 -3.03 -8.97 -10.57
C ASP A 81 -3.65 -9.40 -11.91
N ASP A 82 -3.75 -8.48 -12.86
CA ASP A 82 -4.18 -8.75 -14.23
C ASP A 82 -3.04 -9.01 -15.22
N HIS A 83 -1.79 -8.95 -14.75
CA HIS A 83 -0.53 -9.18 -15.46
C HIS A 83 -0.30 -8.27 -16.66
N LYS A 84 -1.03 -7.15 -16.76
CA LYS A 84 -0.83 -6.18 -17.82
C LYS A 84 0.27 -5.20 -17.42
N MET A 85 1.14 -4.88 -18.38
CA MET A 85 2.00 -3.70 -18.25
C MET A 85 1.15 -2.44 -18.37
N LYS A 86 1.11 -1.64 -17.29
CA LYS A 86 0.33 -0.40 -17.20
C LYS A 86 1.25 0.80 -16.97
N THR A 87 0.96 1.92 -17.63
CA THR A 87 1.57 3.23 -17.26
C THR A 87 0.99 3.71 -15.93
N PHE A 88 1.62 4.71 -15.31
CA PHE A 88 1.12 5.32 -14.07
C PHE A 88 -0.35 5.79 -14.20
N GLU A 89 -0.70 6.44 -15.30
CA GLU A 89 -2.08 6.90 -15.56
C GLU A 89 -3.05 5.74 -15.75
N ALA A 90 -2.61 4.66 -16.41
CA ALA A 90 -3.44 3.47 -16.59
C ALA A 90 -3.71 2.79 -15.24
N LYS A 91 -2.70 2.68 -14.36
CA LYS A 91 -2.86 2.21 -12.97
C LYS A 91 -3.81 3.11 -12.19
N MET A 92 -3.68 4.43 -12.33
CA MET A 92 -4.59 5.36 -11.67
C MET A 92 -6.05 5.18 -12.12
N GLN A 93 -6.32 4.81 -13.37
CA GLN A 93 -7.67 4.69 -13.92
C GLN A 93 -8.34 3.33 -13.67
N ASN A 94 -7.60 2.24 -13.89
CA ASN A 94 -8.11 0.87 -13.79
C ASN A 94 -7.08 -0.05 -13.12
N PRO A 95 -6.86 0.11 -11.80
CA PRO A 95 -5.91 -0.70 -11.06
C PRO A 95 -6.48 -2.07 -10.66
N ASP A 96 -5.57 -2.99 -10.40
CA ASP A 96 -5.78 -4.16 -9.55
C ASP A 96 -5.07 -4.00 -8.19
N LEU A 97 -5.12 -5.04 -7.34
CA LEU A 97 -4.56 -4.95 -5.98
C LEU A 97 -3.04 -4.89 -5.99
N GLN A 98 -2.39 -5.52 -6.98
CA GLN A 98 -0.95 -5.46 -7.17
C GLN A 98 -0.53 -4.02 -7.49
N ASP A 99 -1.20 -3.34 -8.43
CA ASP A 99 -0.92 -1.93 -8.74
C ASP A 99 -1.04 -1.02 -7.50
N MET A 100 -2.05 -1.28 -6.66
CA MET A 100 -2.31 -0.49 -5.46
C MET A 100 -1.22 -0.65 -4.39
N LEU A 101 -0.61 -1.82 -4.31
CA LEU A 101 0.40 -2.18 -3.30
C LEU A 101 1.83 -2.07 -3.81
N GLU A 102 2.04 -1.92 -5.12
CA GLU A 102 3.36 -1.95 -5.77
C GLU A 102 4.39 -1.00 -5.12
N GLN A 103 3.99 0.22 -4.81
CA GLN A 103 4.86 1.24 -4.23
C GLN A 103 4.93 1.13 -2.71
N ILE A 104 6.12 0.86 -2.17
CA ILE A 104 6.36 0.84 -0.72
C ILE A 104 6.31 2.27 -0.20
N TYR A 105 5.39 2.56 0.71
CA TYR A 105 5.32 3.86 1.38
C TYR A 105 6.54 4.06 2.30
N PRO A 106 7.33 5.13 2.16
CA PRO A 106 8.49 5.34 3.01
C PRO A 106 8.02 5.77 4.40
N LEU A 107 8.34 5.00 5.45
CA LEU A 107 8.04 5.35 6.84
C LEU A 107 9.08 6.30 7.44
N ASP A 108 10.31 6.30 6.91
CA ASP A 108 11.34 7.23 7.33
C ASP A 108 10.99 8.67 6.93
N ASP A 109 11.65 9.64 7.58
CA ASP A 109 11.48 11.05 7.22
C ASP A 109 12.05 11.33 5.83
N ILE A 110 11.46 12.30 5.13
CA ILE A 110 11.83 12.69 3.78
C ILE A 110 12.38 14.12 3.79
N SER A 111 13.48 14.37 3.09
CA SER A 111 14.05 15.72 2.97
C SER A 111 13.63 16.43 1.69
N HIS A 112 13.08 15.68 0.72
CA HIS A 112 12.64 16.16 -0.58
C HIS A 112 11.34 15.49 -1.01
N LEU A 113 10.60 16.13 -1.91
CA LEU A 113 9.44 15.55 -2.54
C LEU A 113 9.83 14.31 -3.37
N MET A 114 8.94 13.32 -3.40
CA MET A 114 9.13 12.08 -4.14
C MET A 114 9.10 12.29 -5.65
N ASP A 115 9.69 11.37 -6.41
CA ASP A 115 9.64 11.38 -7.89
C ASP A 115 8.18 11.46 -8.38
N GLU A 116 7.96 12.10 -9.54
CA GLU A 116 6.62 12.50 -10.02
C GLU A 116 5.59 11.35 -10.04
N ASP A 117 5.99 10.16 -10.48
CA ASP A 117 5.12 8.97 -10.55
C ASP A 117 5.19 8.07 -9.30
N PHE A 118 5.80 8.54 -8.21
CA PHE A 118 5.88 7.85 -6.94
C PHE A 118 4.87 8.45 -5.94
N ASP A 119 3.67 7.88 -5.95
CA ASP A 119 2.54 8.28 -5.13
C ASP A 119 1.98 7.09 -4.30
N PRO A 120 2.76 6.54 -3.35
CA PRO A 120 2.38 5.33 -2.62
C PRO A 120 1.03 5.49 -1.93
N GLY A 121 0.10 4.57 -2.25
CA GLY A 121 -1.28 4.59 -1.78
C GLY A 121 -2.24 5.50 -2.56
N ARG A 122 -1.80 6.28 -3.56
CA ARG A 122 -2.74 7.12 -4.34
C ARG A 122 -3.56 6.33 -5.36
N ILE A 123 -3.03 5.19 -5.84
CA ILE A 123 -3.79 4.20 -6.62
C ILE A 123 -4.80 3.53 -5.71
N ARG A 124 -6.07 3.40 -6.15
CA ARG A 124 -7.17 2.89 -5.33
C ARG A 124 -8.01 1.87 -6.08
N VAL A 125 -8.11 0.66 -5.52
CA VAL A 125 -9.06 -0.35 -5.99
C VAL A 125 -10.42 -0.10 -5.34
N TYR A 126 -11.33 0.54 -6.09
CA TYR A 126 -12.65 0.90 -5.57
C TYR A 126 -13.50 -0.32 -5.19
N ALA A 127 -13.30 -1.48 -5.82
CA ALA A 127 -13.96 -2.71 -5.39
C ALA A 127 -13.67 -3.03 -3.92
N LEU A 128 -12.40 -2.90 -3.50
CA LEU A 128 -12.00 -3.10 -2.11
C LEU A 128 -12.56 -2.00 -1.20
N LEU A 129 -12.38 -0.72 -1.55
CA LEU A 129 -12.84 0.39 -0.71
C LEU A 129 -14.37 0.36 -0.47
N LYS A 130 -15.14 -0.05 -1.48
CA LYS A 130 -16.59 -0.20 -1.37
C LYS A 130 -16.98 -1.33 -0.41
N GLU A 131 -16.29 -2.46 -0.47
CA GLU A 131 -16.52 -3.60 0.44
C GLU A 131 -16.24 -3.23 1.90
N VAL A 132 -15.18 -2.45 2.15
CA VAL A 132 -14.70 -2.22 3.52
C VAL A 132 -15.24 -0.92 4.16
N TYR A 133 -15.59 0.09 3.36
CA TYR A 133 -16.06 1.38 3.87
C TYR A 133 -17.48 1.77 3.45
N GLY A 134 -18.03 1.14 2.40
CA GLY A 134 -19.41 1.33 1.94
C GLY A 134 -19.51 1.49 0.41
N GLU A 135 -20.46 0.80 -0.20
CA GLU A 135 -20.63 0.75 -1.65
C GLU A 135 -21.29 2.02 -2.25
N SER A 136 -22.19 2.64 -1.48
CA SER A 136 -22.94 3.84 -1.86
C SER A 136 -22.69 4.99 -0.88
N LYS A 137 -23.14 6.19 -1.24
CA LYS A 137 -23.13 7.35 -0.35
C LYS A 137 -23.84 7.07 0.96
N GLU A 138 -25.01 6.46 0.90
CA GLU A 138 -25.85 6.13 2.04
C GLU A 138 -25.17 5.07 2.93
N ALA A 139 -24.56 4.07 2.32
CA ALA A 139 -23.78 3.05 3.03
C ALA A 139 -22.56 3.66 3.74
N VAL A 140 -21.82 4.56 3.08
CA VAL A 140 -20.72 5.27 3.76
C VAL A 140 -21.26 6.13 4.90
N GLN A 141 -22.32 6.91 4.68
CA GLN A 141 -22.90 7.80 5.69
C GLN A 141 -23.38 7.06 6.94
N SER A 142 -23.91 5.83 6.82
CA SER A 142 -24.32 5.02 7.96
C SER A 142 -23.13 4.43 8.76
N ASN A 143 -21.94 4.43 8.15
CA ASN A 143 -20.68 4.05 8.81
C ASN A 143 -19.96 5.24 9.45
N LEU A 144 -20.39 6.48 9.21
CA LEU A 144 -19.73 7.65 9.81
C LEU A 144 -20.11 7.85 11.27
N VAL A 145 -19.11 8.21 12.07
CA VAL A 145 -19.25 8.63 13.46
C VAL A 145 -18.52 9.95 13.69
N ASN A 146 -18.92 10.67 14.73
CA ASN A 146 -18.27 11.92 15.11
C ASN A 146 -16.97 11.65 15.87
N VAL A 147 -15.85 12.16 15.34
CA VAL A 147 -14.57 12.31 16.05
C VAL A 147 -14.51 13.73 16.60
N LYS A 148 -14.28 13.86 17.91
CA LYS A 148 -14.28 15.17 18.58
C LYS A 148 -12.88 15.76 18.55
N ILE A 149 -12.73 16.91 17.90
CA ILE A 149 -11.47 17.65 17.81
C ILE A 149 -11.71 19.06 18.34
N GLY A 150 -11.22 19.32 19.56
CA GLY A 150 -11.56 20.51 20.32
C GLY A 150 -13.07 20.60 20.58
N TYR A 151 -13.70 21.67 20.09
CA TYR A 151 -15.15 21.91 20.23
C TYR A 151 -15.98 21.48 19.02
N LYS A 152 -15.34 20.96 17.96
CA LYS A 152 -16.00 20.56 16.72
C LYS A 152 -16.03 19.04 16.59
N ASN A 153 -17.04 18.55 15.87
CA ASN A 153 -17.16 17.15 15.48
C ASN A 153 -16.85 17.01 13.99
N TYR A 154 -16.05 16.02 13.66
CA TYR A 154 -15.68 15.67 12.29
C TYR A 154 -16.14 14.26 11.98
N MET A 155 -16.84 14.07 10.87
CA MET A 155 -17.39 12.77 10.48
C MET A 155 -16.29 11.90 9.88
N PHE A 156 -16.12 10.70 10.42
CA PHE A 156 -15.12 9.74 9.96
C PHE A 156 -15.66 8.31 10.01
N ASN A 157 -15.18 7.42 9.16
CA ASN A 157 -15.70 6.07 9.03
C ASN A 157 -15.32 5.22 10.26
N LYS A 158 -16.28 4.49 10.85
CA LYS A 158 -16.02 3.64 12.01
C LYS A 158 -15.38 2.29 11.64
N ASN A 159 -15.58 1.82 10.41
CA ASN A 159 -15.12 0.51 9.97
C ASN A 159 -13.59 0.45 9.97
N ASN A 160 -13.04 -0.73 10.23
CA ASN A 160 -11.59 -0.98 10.28
C ASN A 160 -10.84 -0.05 11.22
N ASN A 161 -11.52 0.42 12.28
CA ASN A 161 -11.00 1.36 13.28
C ASN A 161 -10.58 2.74 12.76
N ALA A 162 -10.99 3.16 11.56
CA ALA A 162 -10.52 4.41 10.96
C ALA A 162 -10.83 5.65 11.85
N ALA A 163 -12.06 5.77 12.39
CA ALA A 163 -12.43 6.86 13.29
C ALA A 163 -11.69 6.79 14.64
N LYS A 164 -11.44 5.57 15.13
CA LYS A 164 -10.68 5.37 16.37
C LYS A 164 -9.22 5.78 16.18
N ALA A 165 -8.63 5.48 15.03
CA ALA A 165 -7.30 5.91 14.66
C ALA A 165 -7.20 7.44 14.57
N LEU A 166 -8.17 8.10 13.93
CA LEU A 166 -8.21 9.57 13.90
C LEU A 166 -8.33 10.18 15.30
N GLN A 167 -9.16 9.60 16.18
CA GLN A 167 -9.27 10.06 17.57
C GLN A 167 -7.92 9.94 18.29
N ASN A 168 -7.23 8.81 18.16
CA ASN A 168 -5.91 8.60 18.78
C ASN A 168 -4.85 9.58 18.27
N VAL A 169 -4.89 9.95 16.99
CA VAL A 169 -4.02 10.99 16.42
C VAL A 169 -4.29 12.33 17.11
N MET A 170 -5.56 12.72 17.20
CA MET A 170 -5.95 14.03 17.73
C MET A 170 -5.72 14.13 19.25
N ASP A 171 -5.90 13.04 19.99
CA ASP A 171 -5.59 12.96 21.42
C ASP A 171 -4.11 13.23 21.71
N GLN A 172 -3.22 12.92 20.75
CA GLN A 172 -1.77 13.20 20.85
C GLN A 172 -1.41 14.59 20.32
N LEU A 173 -1.94 14.97 19.15
CA LEU A 173 -1.57 16.22 18.48
C LEU A 173 -2.16 17.47 19.13
N VAL A 174 -3.38 17.41 19.69
CA VAL A 174 -4.00 18.59 20.30
C VAL A 174 -3.20 19.11 21.50
N PRO A 175 -2.76 18.28 22.47
CA PRO A 175 -1.88 18.73 23.55
C PRO A 175 -0.53 19.28 23.07
N LEU A 176 0.03 18.73 21.98
CA LEU A 176 1.26 19.24 21.39
C LEU A 176 1.06 20.62 20.75
N ALA A 177 -0.01 20.79 19.97
CA ALA A 177 -0.37 22.04 19.33
C ALA A 177 -0.60 23.18 20.33
N GLN A 178 -1.08 22.89 21.55
CA GLN A 178 -1.22 23.89 22.61
C GLN A 178 0.12 24.47 23.09
N LYS A 179 1.22 23.71 22.91
CA LYS A 179 2.57 24.10 23.37
C LYS A 179 3.48 24.51 22.22
N ARG A 180 3.13 24.16 20.98
CA ARG A 180 3.96 24.33 19.77
C ARG A 180 3.18 25.02 18.67
N SER A 181 3.50 26.29 18.44
CA SER A 181 2.83 27.13 17.44
C SER A 181 3.03 26.65 16.01
N ASP A 182 4.16 26.00 15.73
CA ASP A 182 4.47 25.38 14.44
C ASP A 182 3.58 24.17 14.14
N ILE A 183 3.28 23.34 15.15
CA ILE A 183 2.29 22.27 15.03
C ILE A 183 0.89 22.87 14.90
N TYR A 184 0.54 23.84 15.75
CA TYR A 184 -0.78 24.47 15.72
C TYR A 184 -1.11 25.05 14.33
N SER A 185 -0.17 25.76 13.71
CA SER A 185 -0.38 26.40 12.40
C SER A 185 -0.54 25.42 11.25
N CYS A 186 -0.03 24.19 11.39
CA CYS A 186 -0.20 23.13 10.40
C CYS A 186 -1.41 22.24 10.70
N LEU A 187 -1.88 22.20 11.96
CA LEU A 187 -3.02 21.39 12.39
C LEU A 187 -4.35 22.12 12.29
N PHE A 188 -4.42 23.42 12.65
CA PHE A 188 -5.66 24.17 12.75
C PHE A 188 -5.69 25.43 11.86
N PRO A 189 -6.86 25.77 11.27
CA PRO A 189 -8.12 25.03 11.33
C PRO A 189 -8.10 23.77 10.45
N ILE A 190 -8.74 22.68 10.91
CA ILE A 190 -8.96 21.49 10.08
C ILE A 190 -9.84 21.88 8.88
N ASN A 191 -9.37 21.58 7.67
CA ASN A 191 -10.01 21.99 6.42
C ASN A 191 -11.15 21.04 6.01
N GLY A 192 -11.04 19.74 6.27
CA GLY A 192 -12.15 18.84 5.97
C GLY A 192 -11.92 17.37 6.32
N THR A 193 -13.03 16.63 6.42
CA THR A 193 -13.04 15.15 6.53
C THR A 193 -13.99 14.58 5.47
N PHE A 194 -15.16 14.08 5.85
CA PHE A 194 -16.09 13.49 4.89
C PHE A 194 -16.63 14.52 3.87
N ASN A 195 -16.48 14.20 2.58
CA ASN A 195 -17.12 14.91 1.48
C ASN A 195 -17.34 13.94 0.31
N TYR A 196 -18.59 13.55 0.08
CA TYR A 196 -18.94 12.62 -0.99
C TYR A 196 -18.90 13.31 -2.36
N ARG A 197 -17.74 13.26 -3.02
CA ARG A 197 -17.49 13.87 -4.32
C ARG A 197 -16.52 13.06 -5.18
N TYR A 198 -16.59 13.29 -6.49
CA TYR A 198 -15.55 12.87 -7.42
C TYR A 198 -14.33 13.79 -7.33
N ILE A 199 -13.15 13.27 -7.69
CA ILE A 199 -11.94 14.04 -7.88
C ILE A 199 -12.13 14.88 -9.15
N ALA A 200 -11.81 16.18 -9.08
CA ALA A 200 -11.99 17.11 -10.18
C ALA A 200 -11.29 16.62 -11.46
N GLY A 201 -12.03 16.58 -12.57
CA GLY A 201 -11.54 16.09 -13.86
C GLY A 201 -11.57 14.56 -14.03
N THR A 202 -12.14 13.82 -13.08
CA THR A 202 -12.21 12.35 -13.12
C THR A 202 -13.62 11.84 -12.82
N ARG A 203 -13.83 10.53 -12.98
CA ARG A 203 -15.04 9.81 -12.51
C ARG A 203 -14.76 8.97 -11.25
N GLN A 204 -13.70 9.30 -10.53
CA GLN A 204 -13.18 8.55 -9.40
C GLN A 204 -13.51 9.27 -8.10
N LEU A 205 -14.02 8.53 -7.11
CA LEU A 205 -14.37 9.12 -5.81
C LEU A 205 -13.09 9.54 -5.07
N SER A 206 -13.14 10.71 -4.43
CA SER A 206 -12.07 11.09 -3.50
C SER A 206 -12.06 10.14 -2.30
N ALA A 207 -10.90 9.93 -1.67
CA ALA A 207 -10.85 9.19 -0.41
C ALA A 207 -11.68 9.84 0.71
N HIS A 208 -11.87 11.17 0.68
CA HIS A 208 -12.85 11.88 1.53
C HIS A 208 -14.28 11.35 1.38
N ALA A 209 -14.65 10.80 0.22
CA ALA A 209 -15.99 10.25 -0.02
C ALA A 209 -16.24 8.94 0.74
N PHE A 210 -15.20 8.26 1.23
CA PHE A 210 -15.30 7.08 2.08
C PHE A 210 -15.20 7.42 3.58
N GLY A 211 -14.95 8.69 3.93
CA GLY A 211 -14.77 9.13 5.31
C GLY A 211 -13.46 8.63 5.93
N ILE A 212 -12.43 8.42 5.12
CA ILE A 212 -11.11 7.90 5.55
C ILE A 212 -9.98 8.91 5.36
N SER A 213 -10.29 10.16 5.03
CA SER A 213 -9.30 11.22 4.80
C SER A 213 -9.58 12.46 5.62
N ILE A 214 -8.51 13.18 5.94
CA ILE A 214 -8.56 14.47 6.61
C ILE A 214 -7.57 15.44 5.97
N ASP A 215 -8.03 16.67 5.74
CA ASP A 215 -7.19 17.81 5.37
C ASP A 215 -7.00 18.69 6.61
N LEU A 216 -5.75 18.94 6.97
CA LEU A 216 -5.40 19.84 8.08
C LEU A 216 -5.40 21.31 7.63
N ALA A 217 -4.68 22.18 8.34
CA ALA A 217 -4.59 23.59 7.97
C ALA A 217 -3.93 23.74 6.59
N ASN A 218 -4.56 24.51 5.70
CA ASN A 218 -4.06 24.70 4.35
C ASN A 218 -3.05 25.84 4.24
N ASP A 219 -2.07 25.63 3.37
CA ASP A 219 -1.15 26.62 2.83
C ASP A 219 -1.25 26.56 1.30
N LYS A 220 -1.08 27.71 0.63
CA LYS A 220 -1.10 27.78 -0.84
C LYS A 220 -0.06 26.86 -1.50
N ARG A 221 0.99 26.48 -0.75
CA ARG A 221 2.09 25.61 -1.17
C ARG A 221 1.83 24.12 -0.94
N ASP A 222 0.69 23.73 -0.39
CA ASP A 222 0.46 22.34 0.01
C ASP A 222 0.12 21.41 -1.15
N TYR A 223 -0.37 21.93 -2.28
CA TYR A 223 -0.93 21.10 -3.35
C TYR A 223 -0.27 21.35 -4.70
N TRP A 224 0.13 20.28 -5.38
CA TRP A 224 0.87 20.32 -6.64
C TRP A 224 0.15 21.04 -7.80
N LYS A 225 -1.18 21.16 -7.78
CA LYS A 225 -1.91 21.96 -8.80
C LYS A 225 -1.96 23.45 -8.47
N TRP A 226 -1.64 23.84 -7.24
CA TRP A 226 -1.67 25.24 -6.79
C TRP A 226 -0.27 25.86 -6.72
N ALA A 227 0.75 25.03 -6.54
CA ALA A 227 2.11 25.46 -6.26
C ALA A 227 3.14 24.74 -7.14
N SER A 228 4.23 25.43 -7.41
CA SER A 228 5.41 24.82 -8.02
C SER A 228 6.05 23.78 -7.09
N ARG A 229 6.83 22.85 -7.66
CA ARG A 229 7.59 21.88 -6.88
C ARG A 229 8.55 22.55 -5.89
N GLU A 230 9.20 23.65 -6.29
CA GLU A 230 10.06 24.45 -5.40
C GLU A 230 9.30 25.02 -4.19
N GLU A 231 8.07 25.48 -4.39
CA GLU A 231 7.20 25.94 -3.29
C GLU A 231 6.76 24.79 -2.38
N GLY A 232 6.47 23.62 -2.96
CA GLY A 232 6.19 22.39 -2.23
C GLY A 232 7.37 21.96 -1.36
N GLU A 233 8.59 21.98 -1.88
CA GLU A 233 9.84 21.71 -1.13
C GLU A 233 10.01 22.69 0.06
N LYS A 234 9.75 23.98 -0.17
CA LYS A 234 9.78 24.99 0.90
C LYS A 234 8.71 24.74 1.95
N ARG A 235 7.56 24.19 1.59
CA ARG A 235 6.51 23.83 2.53
C ARG A 235 6.83 22.56 3.29
N LEU A 236 7.36 21.55 2.60
CA LEU A 236 7.81 20.28 3.17
C LEU A 236 8.87 20.50 4.25
N SER A 237 9.88 21.34 3.98
CA SER A 237 11.02 21.57 4.88
C SER A 237 10.65 22.24 6.21
N VAL A 238 9.48 22.88 6.29
CA VAL A 238 8.97 23.52 7.52
C VAL A 238 7.79 22.77 8.14
N TYR A 239 7.37 21.64 7.55
CA TYR A 239 6.24 20.87 8.05
C TYR A 239 6.66 20.03 9.28
N PRO A 240 6.01 20.19 10.45
CA PRO A 240 6.40 19.46 11.65
C PRO A 240 6.30 17.94 11.46
N ARG A 241 7.43 17.24 11.61
CA ARG A 241 7.52 15.80 11.37
C ARG A 241 6.73 14.98 12.39
N GLU A 242 6.53 15.52 13.58
CA GLU A 242 5.73 14.88 14.62
C GLU A 242 4.27 14.69 14.19
N ILE A 243 3.72 15.59 13.35
CA ILE A 243 2.38 15.40 12.78
C ILE A 243 2.36 14.12 11.96
N VAL A 244 3.29 14.02 11.01
CA VAL A 244 3.40 12.90 10.07
C VAL A 244 3.59 11.58 10.82
N GLN A 245 4.55 11.54 11.75
CA GLN A 245 4.86 10.35 12.54
C GLN A 245 3.66 9.85 13.36
N ILE A 246 2.92 10.76 14.00
CA ILE A 246 1.73 10.38 14.80
C ILE A 246 0.62 9.82 13.89
N PHE A 247 0.43 10.39 12.70
CA PHE A 247 -0.51 9.87 11.71
C PHE A 247 -0.09 8.46 11.22
N GLU A 248 1.17 8.26 10.85
CA GLU A 248 1.70 6.96 10.39
C GLU A 248 1.63 5.87 11.47
N GLN A 249 1.90 6.22 12.73
CA GLN A 249 1.71 5.32 13.86
C GLN A 249 0.26 4.83 13.98
N ASN A 250 -0.70 5.64 13.53
CA ASN A 250 -2.14 5.34 13.51
C ASN A 250 -2.64 4.94 12.12
N ASN A 251 -1.77 4.39 11.27
CA ASN A 251 -2.12 3.79 9.97
C ASN A 251 -2.62 4.77 8.90
N PHE A 252 -2.24 6.05 9.00
CA PHE A 252 -2.46 7.02 7.94
C PHE A 252 -1.22 7.16 7.07
N ILE A 253 -1.43 7.25 5.76
CA ILE A 253 -0.43 7.77 4.82
C ILE A 253 -0.60 9.27 4.68
N TRP A 254 0.49 9.95 4.34
CA TRP A 254 0.58 11.40 4.18
C TRP A 254 0.84 11.78 2.72
N GLY A 255 0.04 12.71 2.20
CA GLY A 255 0.16 13.21 0.83
C GLY A 255 1.42 14.04 0.57
N GLY A 256 2.16 14.44 1.61
CA GLY A 256 3.50 15.02 1.45
C GLY A 256 4.56 14.04 0.95
N LYS A 257 4.31 12.72 1.04
CA LYS A 257 5.17 11.65 0.50
C LYS A 257 4.72 11.16 -0.89
N TRP A 258 4.07 12.03 -1.65
CA TRP A 258 3.67 11.80 -3.05
C TRP A 258 4.48 12.69 -3.98
N GLY A 259 4.79 12.21 -5.18
CA GLY A 259 5.33 13.04 -6.25
C GLY A 259 4.36 14.13 -6.66
N HIS A 260 3.08 13.77 -6.72
CA HIS A 260 1.95 14.69 -6.79
C HIS A 260 1.54 15.17 -5.40
N PHE A 261 2.41 15.95 -4.76
CA PHE A 261 2.31 16.31 -3.35
C PHE A 261 0.97 16.97 -2.94
N ASP A 262 0.48 16.56 -1.77
CA ASP A 262 -0.68 17.11 -1.06
C ASP A 262 -0.38 17.14 0.45
N ILE A 263 0.37 18.16 0.88
CA ILE A 263 1.02 18.22 2.21
C ILE A 263 0.01 18.38 3.36
N MET A 264 -1.18 18.91 3.11
CA MET A 264 -2.22 19.01 4.15
C MET A 264 -2.99 17.70 4.37
N HIS A 265 -2.84 16.74 3.45
CA HIS A 265 -3.75 15.62 3.28
C HIS A 265 -3.24 14.32 3.91
N PHE A 266 -4.11 13.63 4.63
CA PHE A 266 -3.84 12.31 5.21
C PHE A 266 -4.97 11.33 4.87
N GLU A 267 -4.61 10.08 4.58
CA GLU A 267 -5.57 8.98 4.31
C GLU A 267 -5.33 7.78 5.21
N TYR A 268 -6.38 7.27 5.86
CA TYR A 268 -6.32 6.02 6.61
C TYR A 268 -6.21 4.83 5.64
N ARG A 269 -5.01 4.24 5.56
CA ARG A 269 -4.63 3.20 4.60
C ARG A 269 -3.81 2.11 5.29
N PRO A 270 -4.43 1.33 6.18
CA PRO A 270 -3.73 0.35 7.01
C PRO A 270 -2.96 -0.70 6.19
N GLU A 271 -3.47 -1.13 5.04
CA GLU A 271 -2.79 -2.09 4.17
C GLU A 271 -1.45 -1.57 3.65
N ILE A 272 -1.35 -0.27 3.36
CA ILE A 272 -0.13 0.37 2.88
C ILE A 272 0.89 0.48 4.04
N ILE A 273 0.42 0.93 5.20
CA ILE A 273 1.27 1.06 6.39
C ILE A 273 1.77 -0.29 6.91
N ILE A 274 0.93 -1.34 6.89
CA ILE A 274 1.31 -2.71 7.26
C ILE A 274 2.40 -3.22 6.32
N LYS A 275 2.25 -3.04 5.00
CA LYS A 275 3.28 -3.43 4.02
C LYS A 275 4.61 -2.77 4.34
N SER A 276 4.62 -1.46 4.54
CA SER A 276 5.85 -0.73 4.86
C SER A 276 6.46 -1.07 6.21
N LYS A 277 5.66 -1.46 7.21
CA LYS A 277 6.15 -1.84 8.54
C LYS A 277 6.86 -3.19 8.54
N TYR A 278 6.37 -4.15 7.77
CA TYR A 278 6.82 -5.54 7.88
C TYR A 278 7.59 -6.06 6.66
N PHE A 279 7.44 -5.43 5.49
CA PHE A 279 8.00 -5.95 4.25
C PHE A 279 8.79 -4.91 3.47
N SER A 280 9.98 -5.32 3.04
CA SER A 280 10.71 -4.72 1.93
C SER A 280 10.18 -5.22 0.59
N ARG A 281 10.63 -4.59 -0.52
CA ARG A 281 10.29 -5.01 -1.88
C ARG A 281 10.55 -6.49 -2.13
N GLU A 282 11.67 -7.00 -1.64
CA GLU A 282 12.05 -8.42 -1.78
C GLU A 282 12.13 -9.12 -0.41
N PRO A 283 11.83 -10.42 -0.34
CA PRO A 283 12.04 -11.23 0.86
C PRO A 283 13.51 -11.39 1.20
N LEU A 284 13.79 -11.52 2.50
CA LEU A 284 15.14 -11.84 2.96
C LEU A 284 15.47 -13.29 2.58
N PRO A 285 16.60 -13.54 1.88
CA PRO A 285 16.98 -14.89 1.48
C PRO A 285 17.04 -15.86 2.67
N GLY A 286 16.44 -17.05 2.50
CA GLY A 286 16.44 -18.11 3.52
C GLY A 286 15.49 -17.89 4.70
N ARG A 287 14.66 -16.85 4.68
CA ARG A 287 13.59 -16.62 5.66
C ARG A 287 12.23 -16.99 5.06
N PRO A 288 11.24 -17.40 5.88
CA PRO A 288 9.86 -17.53 5.42
C PRO A 288 9.34 -16.22 4.81
N TRP A 289 8.45 -16.29 3.82
CA TRP A 289 7.89 -15.09 3.18
C TRP A 289 7.18 -14.17 4.18
N HIS A 290 6.61 -14.73 5.25
CA HIS A 290 5.93 -14.00 6.32
C HIS A 290 6.85 -13.60 7.50
N ASP A 291 8.18 -13.63 7.34
CA ASP A 291 9.11 -13.21 8.41
C ASP A 291 8.87 -11.74 8.83
N GLY A 292 9.03 -11.44 10.12
CA GLY A 292 8.89 -10.09 10.69
C GLY A 292 7.47 -9.69 11.15
N VAL A 293 6.42 -10.39 10.72
CA VAL A 293 5.03 -10.09 11.14
C VAL A 293 4.74 -10.51 12.60
N PRO A 294 3.71 -9.93 13.24
CA PRO A 294 3.29 -10.34 14.58
C PRO A 294 2.92 -11.83 14.64
N LYS A 295 3.23 -12.46 15.79
CA LYS A 295 2.95 -13.89 16.05
C LYS A 295 1.68 -14.06 16.87
N ASP A 296 0.57 -13.52 16.39
CA ASP A 296 -0.75 -13.70 16.99
C ASP A 296 -1.64 -14.62 16.14
N ASP A 297 -2.74 -15.09 16.74
CA ASP A 297 -3.63 -16.09 16.12
C ASP A 297 -4.31 -15.57 14.85
N VAL A 298 -4.56 -14.25 14.74
CA VAL A 298 -5.18 -13.65 13.56
C VAL A 298 -4.21 -13.71 12.39
N VAL A 299 -2.96 -13.29 12.60
CA VAL A 299 -1.92 -13.35 11.57
C VAL A 299 -1.60 -14.80 11.19
N ALA A 300 -1.52 -15.71 12.17
CA ALA A 300 -1.30 -17.13 11.92
C ALA A 300 -2.41 -17.74 11.04
N ASN A 301 -3.68 -17.39 11.31
CA ASN A 301 -4.81 -17.84 10.49
C ASN A 301 -4.75 -17.26 9.07
N CYS A 302 -4.35 -16.00 8.89
CA CYS A 302 -4.17 -15.41 7.56
C CYS A 302 -3.09 -16.14 6.76
N ILE A 303 -1.94 -16.42 7.39
CA ILE A 303 -0.85 -17.19 6.79
C ILE A 303 -1.35 -18.58 6.37
N TRP A 304 -2.09 -19.27 7.24
CA TRP A 304 -2.64 -20.59 6.93
C TRP A 304 -3.61 -20.56 5.74
N LEU A 305 -4.51 -19.56 5.67
CA LEU A 305 -5.43 -19.39 4.54
C LEU A 305 -4.68 -19.16 3.22
N ILE A 306 -3.62 -18.34 3.25
CA ILE A 306 -2.78 -18.07 2.07
C ILE A 306 -2.05 -19.33 1.64
N GLU A 307 -1.41 -20.05 2.56
CA GLU A 307 -0.67 -21.29 2.20
C GLU A 307 -1.60 -22.38 1.68
N SER A 308 -2.80 -22.51 2.26
CA SER A 308 -3.80 -23.46 1.79
C SER A 308 -4.21 -23.18 0.35
N ALA A 309 -4.29 -21.91 -0.06
CA ALA A 309 -4.60 -21.54 -1.44
C ALA A 309 -3.47 -21.88 -2.42
N TRP A 310 -2.24 -22.11 -1.95
CA TRP A 310 -1.10 -22.50 -2.79
C TRP A 310 -0.86 -24.01 -2.88
N GLN A 311 -1.55 -24.79 -2.04
CA GLN A 311 -1.46 -26.26 -2.03
C GLN A 311 -2.57 -26.94 -2.84
N ASN A 312 -3.65 -26.20 -3.17
CA ASN A 312 -4.77 -26.65 -4.00
C ASN A 312 -4.55 -26.29 -5.48
#